data_AF-A0A358GS78-F1
#
_entry.id   AF-A0A358GS78-F1
#
_cell.length_a   1.000
_cell.length_b   1.000
_cell.length_c   1.000
_cell.angle_alpha   90.00
_cell.angle_beta   90.00
_cell.angle_gamma   90.00
#
_symmetry.space_group_name_H-M   'P 1'
#
loop_
_entity.id
_entity.type
_entity.pdbx_description
1 polymer ?
#
loop_
_entity_poly.entity_id
_entity_poly.type
_entity_poly.pdbx_seq_one_letter_code
_entity_poly.pdbx_strand_id
1 'polypeptide(L)'
;MAENILLGPLRRYEFYSYCNNFISELHKTVTQDLYGDIHWEWSYYNNNEYAVPKSWNSTGRTSTNQGTITAKNVKDPSMFFTISMNFSRFYTNYDYVDYSRSYVWRVGLRNNGTEIKPDLYTDVGHMTEIPLNTCILDGGTRSHNAVNTYYKWNLFITEQYIFLYGEPQSGNQAYPVRLYMGRLMALENEDPLIANDFVGVFSHYPLGLNNDDDELMYRAGRGYVRSSRNGKPNSLYHFATSSQVPSPGVGGRFFISPFYVWHDREGVRGEFYGVKTAVLRDSSMYPDGSILDLGDERYYVFHTLSQQNPPTYQGWASTAGGFFSGQPYFFDSPLLLGGGQRVLLFEIEKEV
;
A
#
# COMPACT_ATOMS: atom_id res chain seq x y z
N MET A 1 -21.06 -2.83 -9.43
CA MET A 1 -21.16 -1.86 -10.54
C MET A 1 -20.00 -0.90 -10.33
N ALA A 2 -19.05 -0.82 -11.26
CA ALA A 2 -17.89 0.06 -11.11
C ALA A 2 -18.22 1.41 -11.74
N GLU A 3 -18.06 2.50 -10.99
CA GLU A 3 -18.14 3.87 -11.54
C GLU A 3 -16.75 4.29 -12.01
N ASN A 4 -16.66 4.81 -13.24
CA ASN A 4 -15.41 5.26 -13.85
C ASN A 4 -15.53 6.77 -14.12
N ILE A 5 -14.62 7.56 -13.56
CA ILE A 5 -14.51 9.00 -13.83
C ILE A 5 -13.17 9.19 -14.55
N LEU A 6 -13.23 9.71 -15.79
CA LEU A 6 -12.06 10.03 -16.58
C LEU A 6 -11.55 11.43 -16.19
N LEU A 7 -10.34 11.50 -15.64
CA LEU A 7 -9.70 12.75 -15.17
C LEU A 7 -8.41 13.01 -15.97
N GLY A 8 -8.52 12.98 -17.30
CA GLY A 8 -7.36 13.01 -18.20
C GLY A 8 -6.54 11.71 -18.12
N PRO A 9 -5.22 11.76 -17.86
CA PRO A 9 -4.39 10.57 -17.72
C PRO A 9 -4.67 9.77 -16.43
N LEU A 10 -5.34 10.36 -15.43
CA LEU A 10 -5.72 9.66 -14.20
C LEU A 10 -7.04 8.89 -14.39
N ARG A 11 -7.01 7.59 -14.05
CA ARG A 11 -8.19 6.73 -14.03
C ARG A 11 -8.57 6.37 -12.60
N ARG A 12 -9.84 6.54 -12.25
CA ARG A 12 -10.42 6.08 -10.97
C ARG A 12 -11.35 4.90 -11.22
N TYR A 13 -11.15 3.81 -10.48
CA TYR A 13 -12.07 2.70 -10.41
C TYR A 13 -12.54 2.49 -8.97
N GLU A 14 -13.82 2.18 -8.81
CA GLU A 14 -14.40 1.76 -7.54
C GLU A 14 -14.94 0.34 -7.67
N PHE A 15 -14.62 -0.53 -6.71
CA PHE A 15 -15.17 -1.87 -6.63
C PHE A 15 -15.24 -2.36 -5.18
N TYR A 16 -15.93 -3.47 -4.97
CA TYR A 16 -16.11 -4.03 -3.64
C TYR A 16 -15.77 -5.50 -3.66
N SER A 17 -15.05 -5.97 -2.64
CA SER A 17 -14.68 -7.36 -2.54
C SER A 17 -14.45 -7.77 -1.10
N TYR A 18 -14.53 -9.08 -0.86
CA TYR A 18 -13.90 -9.68 0.30
C TYR A 18 -12.39 -9.84 0.05
N CYS A 19 -11.59 -10.04 1.09
CA CYS A 19 -10.17 -10.32 0.94
C CYS A 19 -9.92 -11.55 0.04
N ASN A 20 -10.73 -12.61 0.20
CA ASN A 20 -10.52 -13.88 -0.50
C ASN A 20 -10.81 -13.87 -2.01
N ASN A 21 -11.54 -12.88 -2.51
CA ASN A 21 -11.82 -12.70 -3.94
C ASN A 21 -11.27 -11.37 -4.47
N PHE A 22 -10.48 -10.65 -3.68
CA PHE A 22 -9.92 -9.34 -4.06
C PHE A 22 -9.18 -9.37 -5.40
N ILE A 23 -8.31 -10.35 -5.61
CA ILE A 23 -7.46 -10.40 -6.81
C ILE A 23 -8.29 -10.57 -8.08
N SER A 24 -9.31 -11.43 -8.03
CA SER A 24 -10.17 -11.67 -9.18
C SER A 24 -11.10 -10.49 -9.46
N GLU A 25 -11.64 -9.84 -8.42
CA GLU A 25 -12.45 -8.62 -8.59
C GLU A 25 -11.63 -7.42 -9.06
N LEU A 26 -10.39 -7.27 -8.58
CA LEU A 26 -9.47 -6.26 -9.09
C LEU A 26 -9.19 -6.48 -10.58
N HIS A 27 -8.87 -7.71 -11.00
CA HIS A 27 -8.64 -8.04 -12.41
C HIS A 27 -9.88 -7.72 -13.26
N LYS A 28 -11.07 -8.20 -12.86
CA LYS A 28 -12.32 -7.88 -13.56
C LYS A 28 -12.56 -6.39 -13.69
N THR A 29 -12.14 -5.59 -12.70
CA THR A 29 -12.31 -4.13 -12.70
C THR A 29 -11.40 -3.45 -13.71
N VAL A 30 -10.12 -3.85 -13.78
CA VAL A 30 -9.12 -3.21 -14.66
C VAL A 30 -9.15 -3.72 -16.10
N THR A 31 -9.80 -4.87 -16.38
CA THR A 31 -9.90 -5.47 -17.72
C THR A 31 -11.29 -5.38 -18.36
N GLN A 32 -12.17 -4.48 -17.91
CA GLN A 32 -13.52 -4.37 -18.50
C GLN A 32 -13.44 -3.93 -19.97
N ASP A 33 -14.14 -4.64 -20.87
CA ASP A 33 -14.00 -4.55 -22.34
C ASP A 33 -14.17 -3.15 -22.96
N LEU A 34 -14.84 -2.21 -22.29
CA LEU A 34 -15.05 -0.84 -22.79
C LEU A 34 -14.10 0.20 -22.18
N TYR A 35 -13.36 -0.16 -21.12
CA TYR A 35 -12.57 0.78 -20.30
C TYR A 35 -11.27 0.17 -19.76
N GLY A 36 -10.77 -0.91 -20.37
CA GLY A 36 -9.53 -1.55 -19.98
C GLY A 36 -8.41 -0.53 -19.80
N ASP A 37 -7.60 -0.71 -18.76
CA ASP A 37 -6.55 0.24 -18.43
C ASP A 37 -5.56 0.42 -19.60
N ILE A 38 -5.28 1.68 -19.97
CA ILE A 38 -4.40 2.01 -21.10
C ILE A 38 -2.93 2.09 -20.70
N HIS A 39 -2.69 2.23 -19.41
CA HIS A 39 -1.34 2.46 -18.87
C HIS A 39 -0.64 1.15 -18.53
N TRP A 40 -1.40 0.12 -18.13
CA TRP A 40 -0.88 -1.15 -17.68
C TRP A 40 -1.60 -2.34 -18.33
N GLU A 41 -0.82 -3.34 -18.73
CA GLU A 41 -1.29 -4.66 -19.10
C GLU A 41 -1.48 -5.50 -17.83
N TRP A 42 -2.70 -6.00 -17.63
CA TRP A 42 -3.07 -6.77 -16.44
C TRP A 42 -3.25 -8.25 -16.77
N SER A 43 -2.69 -9.13 -15.94
CA SER A 43 -2.85 -10.59 -16.07
C SER A 43 -3.25 -11.19 -14.73
N TYR A 44 -4.08 -12.23 -14.79
CA TYR A 44 -4.57 -12.93 -13.60
C TYR A 44 -4.20 -14.42 -13.62
N TYR A 45 -3.79 -14.90 -12.45
CA TYR A 45 -3.43 -16.29 -12.22
C TYR A 45 -4.20 -16.80 -10.99
N ASN A 46 -5.06 -17.80 -11.18
CA ASN A 46 -5.81 -18.43 -10.09
C ASN A 46 -4.89 -19.06 -9.03
N ASN A 47 -3.75 -19.61 -9.48
CA ASN A 47 -2.73 -20.19 -8.63
C ASN A 47 -1.37 -19.87 -9.27
N ASN A 48 -0.46 -19.27 -8.49
CA ASN A 48 0.90 -19.01 -8.92
C ASN A 48 1.85 -19.73 -7.96
N GLU A 49 2.56 -20.75 -8.45
CA GLU A 49 3.46 -21.57 -7.65
C GLU A 49 4.60 -20.74 -7.01
N TYR A 50 5.02 -19.65 -7.64
CA TYR A 50 6.00 -18.72 -7.09
C TYR A 50 5.41 -17.83 -5.98
N ALA A 51 4.07 -17.70 -5.93
CA ALA A 51 3.34 -16.99 -4.89
C ALA A 51 2.86 -17.90 -3.76
N VAL A 52 3.20 -19.20 -3.77
CA VAL A 52 2.93 -20.11 -2.65
C VAL A 52 4.07 -19.98 -1.64
N PRO A 53 3.80 -19.56 -0.38
CA PRO A 53 4.82 -19.47 0.65
C PRO A 53 5.45 -20.83 0.92
N LYS A 54 6.78 -20.90 0.95
CA LYS A 54 7.55 -22.10 1.30
C LYS A 54 7.91 -22.06 2.79
N SER A 55 6.96 -21.97 3.72
CA SER A 55 7.32 -21.93 5.14
C SER A 55 7.72 -23.31 5.66
N TRP A 56 8.68 -23.28 6.60
CA TRP A 56 9.39 -24.40 7.19
C TRP A 56 8.71 -24.83 8.49
N ASN A 57 7.88 -25.89 8.46
CA ASN A 57 7.72 -26.86 9.56
C ASN A 57 6.91 -28.10 9.14
N SER A 58 7.43 -28.92 8.21
CA SER A 58 7.29 -30.40 8.15
C SER A 58 5.93 -31.10 8.47
N THR A 59 4.80 -30.41 8.47
CA THR A 59 3.50 -30.94 8.93
C THR A 59 2.33 -30.62 8.00
N GLY A 60 2.61 -30.34 6.72
CA GLY A 60 1.61 -30.36 5.66
C GLY A 60 0.53 -29.27 5.75
N ARG A 61 0.86 -28.05 6.21
CA ARG A 61 -0.13 -26.96 6.38
C ARG A 61 0.31 -25.72 5.63
N THR A 62 -0.10 -25.66 4.35
CA THR A 62 0.22 -24.58 3.42
C THR A 62 -0.68 -23.36 3.63
N SER A 63 -0.11 -22.17 3.53
CA SER A 63 -0.84 -20.93 3.20
C SER A 63 -1.34 -21.00 1.76
N THR A 64 -2.61 -20.75 1.53
CA THR A 64 -3.21 -20.80 0.19
C THR A 64 -3.01 -19.46 -0.53
N ASN A 65 -2.58 -19.50 -1.80
CA ASN A 65 -2.65 -18.35 -2.70
C ASN A 65 -4.10 -18.21 -3.19
N GLN A 66 -4.68 -17.02 -3.02
CA GLN A 66 -6.06 -16.70 -3.41
C GLN A 66 -6.08 -15.81 -4.65
N GLY A 67 -5.22 -16.16 -5.60
CA GLY A 67 -5.01 -15.40 -6.82
C GLY A 67 -3.73 -14.57 -6.77
N THR A 68 -3.18 -14.36 -7.96
CA THR A 68 -2.12 -13.39 -8.23
C THR A 68 -2.52 -12.54 -9.43
N ILE A 69 -2.34 -11.23 -9.32
CA ILE A 69 -2.48 -10.30 -10.43
C ILE A 69 -1.12 -9.67 -10.72
N THR A 70 -0.84 -9.44 -12.00
CA THR A 70 0.35 -8.72 -12.44
C THR A 70 -0.04 -7.48 -13.20
N ALA A 71 0.73 -6.40 -13.05
CA ALA A 71 0.57 -5.15 -13.78
C ALA A 71 1.88 -4.82 -14.48
N LYS A 72 1.88 -4.73 -15.80
CA LYS A 72 3.05 -4.38 -16.62
C LYS A 72 2.79 -3.07 -17.33
N ASN A 73 3.63 -2.07 -17.11
CA ASN A 73 3.43 -0.78 -17.76
C ASN A 73 3.62 -0.91 -19.29
N VAL A 74 2.72 -0.29 -20.05
CA VAL A 74 2.73 -0.33 -21.51
C VAL A 74 3.90 0.46 -22.10
N LYS A 75 4.23 1.62 -21.51
CA LYS A 75 5.29 2.51 -22.00
C LYS A 75 6.67 2.18 -21.42
N ASP A 76 6.73 1.60 -20.22
CA ASP A 76 7.96 1.12 -19.59
C ASP A 76 7.80 -0.31 -19.03
N PRO A 77 7.98 -1.35 -19.85
CA PRO A 77 7.88 -2.74 -19.42
C PRO A 77 8.81 -3.17 -18.28
N SER A 78 9.79 -2.35 -17.90
CA SER A 78 10.60 -2.59 -16.69
C SER A 78 9.79 -2.36 -15.42
N MET A 79 8.81 -1.45 -15.44
CA MET A 79 7.83 -1.26 -14.38
C MET A 79 6.80 -2.38 -14.44
N PHE A 80 7.05 -3.40 -13.64
CA PHE A 80 6.18 -4.56 -13.53
C PHE A 80 6.00 -4.90 -12.06
N PHE A 81 4.74 -5.04 -11.65
CA PHE A 81 4.35 -5.35 -10.29
C PHE A 81 3.53 -6.64 -10.22
N THR A 82 3.58 -7.30 -9.07
CA THR A 82 2.70 -8.42 -8.72
C THR A 82 2.03 -8.15 -7.41
N ILE A 83 0.74 -8.49 -7.30
CA ILE A 83 0.03 -8.55 -6.02
C ILE A 83 -0.54 -9.96 -5.90
N SER A 84 -0.21 -10.62 -4.79
CA SER A 84 -0.75 -11.92 -4.42
C SER A 84 -1.56 -11.78 -3.14
N MET A 85 -2.74 -12.39 -3.10
CA MET A 85 -3.47 -12.56 -1.86
C MET A 85 -3.08 -13.89 -1.23
N ASN A 86 -2.62 -13.87 0.01
CA ASN A 86 -2.29 -15.06 0.75
C ASN A 86 -3.05 -15.11 2.07
N PHE A 87 -3.40 -16.33 2.45
CA PHE A 87 -3.95 -16.63 3.76
C PHE A 87 -2.84 -17.13 4.69
N SER A 88 -2.65 -16.43 5.79
CA SER A 88 -1.63 -16.73 6.81
C SER A 88 -2.24 -17.38 8.05
N ARG A 89 -1.44 -18.19 8.76
CA ARG A 89 -1.86 -18.97 9.94
C ARG A 89 -0.72 -19.18 10.92
N PHE A 90 -0.98 -19.02 12.22
CA PHE A 90 -0.02 -19.26 13.31
C PHE A 90 -0.60 -20.16 14.43
N TYR A 91 0.29 -20.85 15.17
CA TYR A 91 -0.03 -21.68 16.35
C TYR A 91 0.58 -21.08 17.60
N THR A 92 -0.20 -21.05 18.69
CA THR A 92 0.34 -20.79 20.02
C THR A 92 0.58 -22.12 20.76
N ASN A 93 1.72 -22.26 21.43
CA ASN A 93 2.09 -23.48 22.16
C ASN A 93 1.28 -23.60 23.46
N TYR A 94 0.29 -24.49 23.50
CA TYR A 94 -0.05 -25.38 24.63
C TYR A 94 -1.30 -26.20 24.25
N ASP A 95 -1.08 -27.46 23.85
CA ASP A 95 -2.02 -28.60 23.79
C ASP A 95 -3.43 -28.49 23.18
N TYR A 96 -3.88 -27.35 22.68
CA TYR A 96 -5.14 -27.26 21.94
C TYR A 96 -5.01 -26.31 20.75
N VAL A 97 -5.68 -26.69 19.68
CA VAL A 97 -5.44 -26.28 18.31
C VAL A 97 -6.05 -24.90 18.06
N ASP A 98 -5.40 -23.85 18.55
CA ASP A 98 -5.81 -22.47 18.31
C ASP A 98 -5.05 -21.88 17.11
N TYR A 99 -5.82 -21.53 16.08
CA TYR A 99 -5.30 -20.95 14.85
C TYR A 99 -5.67 -19.48 14.76
N SER A 100 -4.67 -18.60 14.90
CA SER A 100 -4.81 -17.22 14.45
C SER A 100 -4.57 -17.16 12.94
N ARG A 101 -5.39 -16.38 12.23
CA ARG A 101 -5.38 -16.32 10.77
C ARG A 101 -5.52 -14.87 10.29
N SER A 102 -4.86 -14.53 9.19
CA SER A 102 -4.92 -13.18 8.58
C SER A 102 -4.87 -13.28 7.06
N TYR A 103 -5.47 -12.30 6.38
CA TYR A 103 -5.25 -12.07 4.96
C TYR A 103 -4.09 -11.09 4.81
N VAL A 104 -3.12 -11.45 3.98
CA VAL A 104 -1.95 -10.61 3.69
C VAL A 104 -1.79 -10.45 2.19
N TRP A 105 -1.44 -9.24 1.74
CA TRP A 105 -0.89 -9.07 0.42
C TRP A 105 0.60 -9.38 0.41
N ARG A 106 1.05 -10.05 -0.63
CA ARG A 106 2.47 -10.17 -0.99
C ARG A 106 2.66 -9.45 -2.31
N VAL A 107 3.43 -8.37 -2.27
CA VAL A 107 3.64 -7.49 -3.41
C VAL A 107 5.06 -7.65 -3.91
N GLY A 108 5.24 -7.78 -5.22
CA GLY A 108 6.55 -7.84 -5.88
C GLY A 108 6.73 -6.73 -6.90
N LEU A 109 7.99 -6.39 -7.16
CA LEU A 109 8.42 -5.46 -8.21
C LEU A 109 9.56 -6.11 -9.00
N ARG A 110 9.57 -5.89 -10.32
CA ARG A 110 10.71 -6.26 -11.17
C ARG A 110 11.94 -5.43 -10.78
N ASN A 111 12.97 -6.11 -10.31
CA ASN A 111 14.33 -5.56 -10.31
C ASN A 111 14.93 -5.65 -11.70
N ASN A 112 16.03 -4.95 -11.96
CA ASN A 112 16.77 -5.00 -13.23
C ASN A 112 17.31 -6.40 -13.62
N GLY A 113 16.96 -7.45 -12.87
CA GLY A 113 17.11 -8.87 -13.25
C GLY A 113 15.95 -9.42 -14.09
N THR A 114 16.00 -10.73 -14.36
CA THR A 114 15.11 -11.41 -15.33
C THR A 114 13.77 -11.86 -14.77
N GLU A 115 13.59 -12.00 -13.45
CA GLU A 115 12.39 -12.59 -12.85
C GLU A 115 11.70 -11.64 -11.86
N ILE A 116 10.38 -11.48 -11.99
CA ILE A 116 9.54 -10.89 -10.94
C ILE A 116 9.04 -12.00 -10.03
N LYS A 117 9.35 -11.93 -8.74
CA LYS A 117 8.83 -12.87 -7.74
C LYS A 117 7.86 -12.14 -6.82
N PRO A 118 6.58 -12.55 -6.74
CA PRO A 118 5.70 -12.10 -5.67
C PRO A 118 6.32 -12.66 -4.39
N ASP A 119 6.79 -11.76 -3.54
CA ASP A 119 7.72 -12.03 -2.44
C ASP A 119 9.19 -11.97 -2.86
N LEU A 120 9.90 -11.03 -2.26
CA LEU A 120 11.35 -10.90 -2.29
C LEU A 120 12.05 -12.08 -1.55
N TYR A 121 11.62 -13.32 -1.83
CA TYR A 121 11.75 -14.55 -1.04
C TYR A 121 13.13 -15.24 -1.05
N THR A 122 14.18 -14.64 -1.58
CA THR A 122 15.52 -15.24 -1.41
C THR A 122 16.30 -14.63 -0.25
N ASP A 123 15.95 -13.40 0.18
CA ASP A 123 16.63 -12.73 1.30
C ASP A 123 15.70 -12.02 2.30
N VAL A 124 14.43 -11.74 1.96
CA VAL A 124 13.53 -10.96 2.83
C VAL A 124 12.12 -11.54 3.06
N GLY A 125 11.61 -12.45 2.21
CA GLY A 125 10.48 -13.32 2.55
C GLY A 125 9.19 -12.63 3.05
N HIS A 126 8.85 -12.92 4.32
CA HIS A 126 7.70 -12.33 5.03
C HIS A 126 7.77 -10.82 5.23
N MET A 127 8.94 -10.20 5.08
CA MET A 127 9.14 -8.76 5.28
C MET A 127 8.42 -7.89 4.25
N THR A 128 7.86 -8.46 3.19
CA THR A 128 7.10 -7.74 2.15
C THR A 128 5.58 -7.87 2.29
N GLU A 129 5.13 -8.52 3.36
CA GLU A 129 3.72 -8.75 3.60
C GLU A 129 3.03 -7.50 4.12
N ILE A 130 1.86 -7.20 3.56
CA ILE A 130 0.98 -6.13 4.01
C ILE A 130 -0.27 -6.79 4.59
N PRO A 131 -0.47 -6.79 5.92
CA PRO A 131 -1.68 -7.34 6.50
C PRO A 131 -2.90 -6.49 6.17
N LEU A 132 -4.00 -7.15 5.82
CA LEU A 132 -5.31 -6.52 5.60
C LEU A 132 -6.18 -6.51 6.85
N ASN A 133 -5.81 -7.26 7.87
CA ASN A 133 -6.49 -7.29 9.14
C ASN A 133 -5.49 -7.67 10.23
N THR A 134 -5.76 -7.19 11.43
CA THR A 134 -4.99 -7.54 12.61
C THR A 134 -5.59 -8.79 13.24
N CYS A 135 -4.78 -9.64 13.86
CA CYS A 135 -5.29 -10.73 14.68
C CYS A 135 -5.29 -10.33 16.16
N ILE A 136 -6.33 -10.72 16.89
CA ILE A 136 -6.37 -10.61 18.35
C ILE A 136 -5.79 -11.91 18.92
N LEU A 137 -4.74 -11.80 19.73
CA LEU A 137 -4.28 -12.89 20.60
C LEU A 137 -5.24 -12.96 21.80
N ASP A 138 -6.42 -13.54 21.62
CA ASP A 138 -7.35 -13.67 22.74
C ASP A 138 -6.95 -14.89 23.59
N GLY A 139 -6.50 -14.61 24.81
CA GLY A 139 -5.90 -15.58 25.74
C GLY A 139 -6.91 -16.53 26.41
N GLY A 140 -7.80 -17.15 25.65
CA GLY A 140 -8.70 -18.16 26.18
C GLY A 140 -9.98 -18.46 25.39
N THR A 141 -10.27 -17.74 24.31
CA THR A 141 -11.45 -17.99 23.47
C THR A 141 -11.04 -18.67 22.17
N ARG A 142 -11.61 -19.85 21.91
CA ARG A 142 -11.47 -20.61 20.65
C ARG A 142 -12.18 -19.91 19.47
N SER A 143 -12.31 -18.58 19.48
CA SER A 143 -12.89 -17.80 18.39
C SER A 143 -11.87 -17.66 17.27
N HIS A 144 -11.76 -18.75 16.53
CA HIS A 144 -11.21 -18.84 15.21
C HIS A 144 -11.94 -17.87 14.29
N ASN A 145 -11.23 -17.06 13.50
CA ASN A 145 -11.51 -16.77 12.09
C ASN A 145 -10.58 -15.65 11.62
N ALA A 146 -9.89 -15.84 10.49
CA ALA A 146 -9.49 -14.68 9.72
C ALA A 146 -10.78 -13.95 9.36
N VAL A 147 -10.93 -12.71 9.80
CA VAL A 147 -12.08 -11.92 9.36
C VAL A 147 -11.87 -11.67 7.88
N ASN A 148 -12.61 -12.43 7.06
CA ASN A 148 -12.72 -12.16 5.64
C ASN A 148 -13.45 -10.83 5.51
N THR A 149 -12.66 -9.77 5.54
CA THR A 149 -13.14 -8.40 5.67
C THR A 149 -13.69 -7.96 4.33
N TYR A 150 -14.85 -7.33 4.34
CA TYR A 150 -15.42 -6.73 3.14
C TYR A 150 -14.88 -5.30 3.01
N TYR A 151 -14.31 -4.99 1.86
CA TYR A 151 -13.69 -3.71 1.57
C TYR A 151 -14.38 -3.02 0.41
N LYS A 152 -14.51 -1.71 0.54
CA LYS A 152 -14.70 -0.78 -0.58
C LYS A 152 -13.33 -0.38 -1.09
N TRP A 153 -13.03 -0.67 -2.34
CA TRP A 153 -11.74 -0.41 -2.97
C TRP A 153 -11.86 0.77 -3.92
N ASN A 154 -10.91 1.70 -3.81
CA ASN A 154 -10.67 2.74 -4.81
C ASN A 154 -9.28 2.55 -5.41
N LEU A 155 -9.20 2.56 -6.73
CA LEU A 155 -7.98 2.38 -7.49
C LEU A 155 -7.76 3.61 -8.36
N PHE A 156 -6.61 4.24 -8.20
CA PHE A 156 -6.17 5.41 -8.95
C PHE A 156 -4.93 5.04 -9.76
N ILE A 157 -5.03 5.14 -11.08
CA ILE A 157 -3.97 4.68 -12.00
C ILE A 157 -3.58 5.80 -12.95
N THR A 158 -2.27 5.99 -13.11
CA THR A 158 -1.65 6.80 -14.16
C THR A 158 -0.60 5.96 -14.88
N GLU A 159 0.08 6.53 -15.88
CA GLU A 159 1.27 5.88 -16.47
C GLU A 159 2.45 5.77 -15.49
N GLN A 160 2.48 6.54 -14.40
CA GLN A 160 3.59 6.57 -13.45
C GLN A 160 3.37 5.69 -12.22
N TYR A 161 2.11 5.48 -11.82
CA TYR A 161 1.79 4.73 -10.61
C TYR A 161 0.42 4.05 -10.63
N ILE A 162 0.27 3.10 -9.71
CA ILE A 162 -0.95 2.46 -9.26
C ILE A 162 -1.08 2.75 -7.77
N PHE A 163 -2.17 3.41 -7.37
CA PHE A 163 -2.50 3.66 -5.98
C PHE A 163 -3.80 2.96 -5.65
N LEU A 164 -3.76 2.07 -4.66
CA LEU A 164 -4.90 1.33 -4.18
C LEU A 164 -5.23 1.75 -2.75
N TYR A 165 -6.50 2.05 -2.53
CA TYR A 165 -7.10 2.36 -1.24
C TYR A 165 -8.19 1.34 -0.93
N GLY A 166 -8.18 0.79 0.29
CA GLY A 166 -9.27 -0.06 0.79
C GLY A 166 -9.85 0.52 2.07
N GLU A 167 -11.16 0.72 2.07
CA GLU A 167 -11.93 1.11 3.24
C GLU A 167 -12.73 -0.09 3.78
N PRO A 168 -12.46 -0.56 5.01
CA PRO A 168 -13.18 -1.69 5.56
C PRO A 168 -14.64 -1.31 5.80
N GLN A 169 -15.57 -2.13 5.30
CA GLN A 169 -17.01 -1.94 5.45
C GLN A 169 -17.58 -2.71 6.65
N SER A 170 -16.77 -3.56 7.30
CA SER A 170 -17.14 -4.32 8.48
C SER A 170 -15.93 -4.72 9.33
N GLY A 171 -16.12 -4.83 10.65
CA GLY A 171 -15.16 -5.43 11.58
C GLY A 171 -14.17 -4.45 12.25
N ASN A 172 -14.08 -4.50 13.58
CA ASN A 172 -13.21 -3.62 14.40
C ASN A 172 -11.69 -3.93 14.28
N GLN A 173 -11.31 -4.95 13.52
CA GLN A 173 -9.93 -5.45 13.39
C GLN A 173 -9.29 -5.09 12.04
N ALA A 174 -10.02 -4.36 11.20
CA ALA A 174 -9.57 -3.91 9.89
C ALA A 174 -9.36 -2.40 9.91
N TYR A 175 -8.23 -1.97 9.35
CA TYR A 175 -7.86 -0.56 9.20
C TYR A 175 -7.93 -0.21 7.70
N PRO A 176 -8.17 1.06 7.33
CA PRO A 176 -7.99 1.52 5.97
C PRO A 176 -6.60 1.15 5.47
N VAL A 177 -6.55 0.54 4.29
CA VAL A 177 -5.32 0.08 3.68
C VAL A 177 -4.94 0.97 2.51
N ARG A 178 -3.64 1.21 2.36
CA ARG A 178 -3.04 1.86 1.20
C ARG A 178 -1.92 1.00 0.64
N LEU A 179 -1.85 0.95 -0.68
CA LEU A 179 -0.73 0.43 -1.46
C LEU A 179 -0.40 1.39 -2.60
N TYR A 180 0.81 1.92 -2.61
CA TYR A 180 1.41 2.65 -3.73
C TYR A 180 2.39 1.73 -4.45
N MET A 181 2.31 1.68 -5.78
CA MET A 181 3.26 0.98 -6.64
C MET A 181 3.55 1.88 -7.84
N GLY A 182 4.79 2.30 -8.04
CA GLY A 182 5.11 3.17 -9.16
C GLY A 182 6.44 3.89 -9.03
N ARG A 183 6.67 4.84 -9.95
CA ARG A 183 7.80 5.76 -9.86
C ARG A 183 7.69 6.63 -8.63
N LEU A 184 8.81 7.04 -8.08
CA LEU A 184 8.89 8.08 -7.07
C LEU A 184 9.46 9.33 -7.74
N MET A 185 9.00 10.51 -7.33
CA MET A 185 9.61 11.75 -7.75
C MET A 185 10.90 11.92 -6.93
N ALA A 186 12.05 11.72 -7.57
CA ALA A 186 13.36 11.91 -6.94
C ALA A 186 13.60 13.40 -6.66
N LEU A 187 14.36 13.70 -5.61
CA LEU A 187 14.90 15.05 -5.41
C LEU A 187 16.10 15.30 -6.32
N GLU A 188 16.91 14.27 -6.56
CA GLU A 188 18.12 14.33 -7.41
C GLU A 188 17.80 14.13 -8.90
N ASN A 189 16.97 15.01 -9.48
CA ASN A 189 16.56 14.94 -10.88
C ASN A 189 17.71 15.15 -11.88
N GLU A 190 18.86 15.64 -11.40
CA GLU A 190 20.07 15.84 -12.19
C GLU A 190 20.79 14.55 -12.60
N ASP A 191 20.49 13.40 -11.98
CA ASP A 191 20.98 12.08 -12.39
C ASP A 191 19.83 11.19 -12.90
N PRO A 192 19.53 11.23 -14.21
CA PRO A 192 18.42 10.47 -14.79
C PRO A 192 18.58 8.95 -14.65
N LEU A 193 19.79 8.42 -14.49
CA LEU A 193 19.99 6.99 -14.31
C LEU A 193 19.48 6.53 -12.94
N ILE A 194 19.69 7.36 -11.91
CA ILE A 194 19.23 7.11 -10.54
C ILE A 194 17.75 7.48 -10.40
N ALA A 195 17.32 8.61 -10.98
CA ALA A 195 15.96 9.10 -10.88
C ALA A 195 14.96 8.19 -11.63
N ASN A 196 15.29 7.73 -12.85
CA ASN A 196 14.39 6.87 -13.61
C ASN A 196 14.25 5.45 -13.01
N ASP A 197 15.26 4.99 -12.27
CA ASP A 197 15.19 3.68 -11.60
C ASP A 197 14.57 3.76 -10.20
N PHE A 198 14.14 4.96 -9.77
CA PHE A 198 13.50 5.18 -8.47
C PHE A 198 12.03 4.79 -8.52
N VAL A 199 11.79 3.48 -8.53
CA VAL A 199 10.48 2.84 -8.54
C VAL A 199 10.31 2.07 -7.24
N GLY A 200 9.13 2.07 -6.62
CA GLY A 200 8.94 1.36 -5.37
C GLY A 200 7.51 0.96 -5.05
N VAL A 201 7.41 0.21 -3.95
CA VAL A 201 6.18 -0.32 -3.37
C VAL A 201 6.12 0.13 -1.92
N PHE A 202 5.03 0.79 -1.55
CA PHE A 202 4.87 1.33 -0.20
C PHE A 202 3.46 1.13 0.32
N SER A 203 3.33 0.83 1.60
CA SER A 203 2.04 0.56 2.22
C SER A 203 1.83 1.34 3.52
N HIS A 204 0.60 1.33 4.04
CA HIS A 204 0.27 1.89 5.35
C HIS A 204 0.83 1.09 6.55
N TYR A 205 1.15 -0.20 6.38
CA TYR A 205 1.87 -0.99 7.38
C TYR A 205 3.38 -0.90 7.15
N PRO A 206 4.20 -0.96 8.22
CA PRO A 206 5.63 -1.11 8.08
C PRO A 206 5.98 -2.46 7.45
N LEU A 207 6.60 -2.40 6.27
CA LEU A 207 7.32 -3.54 5.69
C LEU A 207 8.67 -3.71 6.41
N GLY A 208 9.23 -4.92 6.36
CA GLY A 208 10.59 -5.16 6.85
C GLY A 208 10.70 -5.44 8.33
N LEU A 209 9.64 -5.85 9.03
CA LEU A 209 9.70 -6.15 10.46
C LEU A 209 10.39 -7.50 10.68
N ASN A 210 11.56 -7.47 11.31
CA ASN A 210 12.33 -8.67 11.65
C ASN A 210 13.01 -8.61 13.03
N ASN A 211 12.86 -7.51 13.77
CA ASN A 211 13.50 -7.31 15.07
C ASN A 211 12.72 -6.31 15.93
N ASP A 212 12.24 -6.75 17.09
CA ASP A 212 11.40 -6.00 18.05
C ASP A 212 12.11 -4.81 18.72
N ASP A 213 13.43 -4.69 18.57
CA ASP A 213 14.24 -3.68 19.24
C ASP A 213 14.35 -2.33 18.49
N ASP A 214 13.88 -2.21 17.24
CA ASP A 214 13.94 -0.96 16.47
C ASP A 214 12.59 -0.21 16.44
N GLU A 215 12.43 0.72 17.38
CA GLU A 215 11.21 1.52 17.57
C GLU A 215 10.74 2.27 16.31
N LEU A 216 11.66 2.67 15.41
CA LEU A 216 11.31 3.37 14.16
C LEU A 216 10.70 2.42 13.12
N MET A 217 11.11 1.16 13.13
CA MET A 217 10.56 0.14 12.22
C MET A 217 9.09 -0.13 12.49
N TYR A 218 8.64 -0.03 13.74
CA TYR A 218 7.27 -0.36 14.15
C TYR A 218 6.26 0.78 14.03
N ARG A 219 6.74 2.01 13.85
CA ARG A 219 5.93 3.24 13.95
C ARG A 219 5.85 4.07 12.68
N ALA A 220 6.71 3.84 11.70
CA ALA A 220 6.62 4.52 10.41
C ALA A 220 6.28 3.49 9.34
N GLY A 221 5.31 3.79 8.47
CA GLY A 221 5.10 2.94 7.30
C GLY A 221 6.40 2.83 6.49
N ARG A 222 6.61 1.69 5.84
CA ARG A 222 7.82 1.43 5.06
C ARG A 222 7.45 0.87 3.70
N GLY A 223 8.36 1.04 2.78
CA GLY A 223 8.32 0.45 1.47
C GLY A 223 9.68 -0.10 1.09
N TYR A 224 9.76 -0.60 -0.12
CA TYR A 224 11.03 -0.91 -0.75
C TYR A 224 11.07 -0.31 -2.14
N VAL A 225 12.26 0.01 -2.58
CA VAL A 225 12.51 0.53 -3.93
C VAL A 225 13.33 -0.47 -4.72
N ARG A 226 13.16 -0.45 -6.03
CA ARG A 226 13.88 -1.29 -6.97
C ARG A 226 15.38 -1.25 -6.74
N SER A 227 15.93 -0.05 -6.58
CA SER A 227 17.35 0.18 -6.35
C SER A 227 17.58 1.40 -5.46
N SER A 228 18.42 1.24 -4.45
CA SER A 228 18.96 2.36 -3.64
C SER A 228 19.82 3.30 -4.48
N ARG A 229 20.21 4.46 -3.94
CA ARG A 229 21.14 5.37 -4.63
C ARG A 229 22.48 4.69 -4.95
N ASN A 230 22.90 3.75 -4.10
CA ASN A 230 24.15 3.01 -4.27
C ASN A 230 24.00 1.73 -5.12
N GLY A 231 22.88 1.55 -5.83
CA GLY A 231 22.67 0.40 -6.71
C GLY A 231 22.27 -0.90 -6.00
N LYS A 232 22.08 -0.88 -4.67
CA LYS A 232 21.57 -2.04 -3.93
C LYS A 232 20.10 -2.30 -4.29
N PRO A 233 19.77 -3.49 -4.84
CA PRO A 233 18.39 -3.80 -5.21
C PRO A 233 17.50 -3.99 -3.97
N ASN A 234 16.19 -3.75 -4.12
CA ASN A 234 15.17 -3.94 -3.08
C ASN A 234 15.47 -3.27 -1.73
N SER A 235 16.07 -2.08 -1.74
CA SER A 235 16.40 -1.43 -0.47
C SER A 235 15.15 -0.91 0.21
N LEU A 236 15.08 -1.07 1.53
CA LEU A 236 13.95 -0.61 2.36
C LEU A 236 14.06 0.89 2.59
N TYR A 237 12.95 1.59 2.42
CA TYR A 237 12.83 3.02 2.71
C TYR A 237 11.66 3.24 3.68
N HIS A 238 11.77 4.29 4.48
CA HIS A 238 10.76 4.69 5.45
C HIS A 238 9.95 5.87 4.92
N PHE A 239 8.72 6.00 5.39
CA PHE A 239 8.02 7.28 5.33
C PHE A 239 8.53 8.22 6.41
N ALA A 240 8.78 9.48 6.05
CA ALA A 240 9.01 10.51 7.05
C ALA A 240 7.66 10.90 7.69
N THR A 241 7.49 10.70 9.00
CA THR A 241 6.20 10.83 9.70
C THR A 241 5.93 12.23 10.32
N SER A 242 6.57 13.28 9.82
CA SER A 242 6.50 14.62 10.43
C SER A 242 6.34 15.79 9.46
N SER A 243 5.98 15.51 8.20
CA SER A 243 5.83 16.55 7.19
C SER A 243 4.71 17.56 7.45
N GLN A 244 3.83 17.33 8.44
CA GLN A 244 2.80 18.29 8.88
C GLN A 244 3.23 19.27 9.98
N VAL A 245 4.47 19.21 10.47
CA VAL A 245 5.01 20.20 11.44
C VAL A 245 5.36 21.58 10.83
N PRO A 246 5.73 21.74 9.54
CA PRO A 246 6.11 23.03 8.96
C PRO A 246 4.92 23.79 8.32
N SER A 247 4.46 24.85 9.00
CA SER A 247 3.64 25.97 8.49
C SER A 247 2.16 25.69 8.16
N PRO A 248 1.19 26.54 8.61
CA PRO A 248 -0.26 26.34 8.43
C PRO A 248 -0.79 26.51 6.98
N GLY A 249 0.08 26.47 5.97
CA GLY A 249 -0.29 26.67 4.58
C GLY A 249 -0.75 28.10 4.25
N VAL A 250 -0.98 28.38 2.97
CA VAL A 250 -1.39 29.72 2.49
C VAL A 250 -2.76 30.07 3.06
N GLY A 251 -2.83 31.13 3.86
CA GLY A 251 -4.08 31.64 4.42
C GLY A 251 -4.75 30.76 5.49
N GLY A 252 -4.10 29.69 5.98
CA GLY A 252 -4.62 28.85 7.06
C GLY A 252 -5.83 27.98 6.69
N ARG A 253 -6.05 27.72 5.38
CA ARG A 253 -7.22 27.00 4.86
C ARG A 253 -6.98 25.51 4.62
N PHE A 254 -5.79 25.16 4.15
CA PHE A 254 -5.40 23.77 3.93
C PHE A 254 -3.89 23.60 4.13
N PHE A 255 -3.51 22.45 4.66
CA PHE A 255 -2.12 21.99 4.76
C PHE A 255 -1.91 20.90 3.72
N ILE A 256 -0.87 20.98 2.88
CA ILE A 256 -0.56 19.96 1.86
C ILE A 256 0.82 19.41 2.13
N SER A 257 0.90 18.08 2.04
CA SER A 257 2.08 17.31 2.41
C SER A 257 2.34 16.23 1.38
N PRO A 258 3.56 16.11 0.86
CA PRO A 258 3.94 14.94 0.09
C PRO A 258 4.19 13.73 0.99
N PHE A 259 4.14 12.55 0.38
CA PHE A 259 4.63 11.33 1.03
C PHE A 259 6.13 11.20 0.83
N TYR A 260 6.92 11.82 1.72
CA TYR A 260 8.37 11.73 1.67
C TYR A 260 8.88 10.32 1.95
N VAL A 261 9.85 9.92 1.16
CA VAL A 261 10.53 8.62 1.20
C VAL A 261 11.99 8.86 1.60
N TRP A 262 12.42 8.21 2.68
CA TRP A 262 13.71 8.41 3.33
C TRP A 262 14.45 7.09 3.61
N HIS A 263 15.78 7.15 3.63
CA HIS A 263 16.66 6.04 4.00
C HIS A 263 17.73 6.50 4.98
N ASP A 264 18.08 5.67 5.97
CA ASP A 264 18.98 5.99 7.09
C ASP A 264 20.32 6.61 6.67
N ARG A 265 20.91 6.07 5.60
CA ARG A 265 22.19 6.49 5.05
C ARG A 265 22.11 7.48 3.89
N GLU A 266 20.94 7.66 3.28
CA GLU A 266 20.79 8.48 2.08
C GLU A 266 20.01 9.77 2.33
N GLY A 267 19.32 9.88 3.47
CA GLY A 267 18.43 11.00 3.72
C GLY A 267 17.10 10.87 2.98
N VAL A 268 16.40 11.99 2.83
CA VAL A 268 15.16 12.06 2.05
C VAL A 268 15.55 12.03 0.58
N ARG A 269 15.02 11.06 -0.17
CA ARG A 269 15.38 10.84 -1.57
C ARG A 269 14.30 11.31 -2.54
N GLY A 270 13.06 11.40 -2.06
CA GLY A 270 11.96 11.82 -2.92
C GLY A 270 10.62 11.59 -2.27
N GLU A 271 9.60 11.49 -3.11
CA GLU A 271 8.22 11.41 -2.70
C GLU A 271 7.39 10.59 -3.69
N PHE A 272 6.14 10.31 -3.33
CA PHE A 272 5.19 9.73 -4.26
C PHE A 272 4.95 10.65 -5.44
N TYR A 273 4.94 10.06 -6.65
CA TYR A 273 4.65 10.80 -7.87
C TYR A 273 3.15 11.13 -7.91
N GLY A 274 2.80 12.42 -8.03
CA GLY A 274 1.43 12.88 -8.23
C GLY A 274 0.44 12.56 -7.10
N VAL A 275 0.90 12.14 -5.92
CA VAL A 275 0.04 11.85 -4.76
C VAL A 275 0.51 12.63 -3.55
N LYS A 276 -0.37 13.48 -3.04
CA LYS A 276 -0.16 14.25 -1.81
C LYS A 276 -1.26 13.91 -0.80
N THR A 277 -1.08 14.34 0.43
CA THR A 277 -2.14 14.39 1.44
C THR A 277 -2.39 15.83 1.83
N ALA A 278 -3.62 16.13 2.22
CA ALA A 278 -3.97 17.43 2.74
C ALA A 278 -4.87 17.35 3.96
N VAL A 279 -4.86 18.41 4.76
CA VAL A 279 -5.85 18.67 5.82
C VAL A 279 -6.69 19.86 5.36
N LEU A 280 -7.97 19.61 5.06
CA LEU A 280 -8.94 20.64 4.70
C LEU A 280 -9.61 21.16 5.97
N ARG A 281 -9.50 22.46 6.26
CA ARG A 281 -10.18 23.05 7.44
C ARG A 281 -11.70 23.04 7.29
N ASP A 282 -12.19 23.17 6.07
CA ASP A 282 -13.61 23.07 5.71
C ASP A 282 -13.75 22.15 4.49
N SER A 283 -14.16 20.91 4.74
CA SER A 283 -14.37 19.91 3.69
C SER A 283 -15.62 20.15 2.84
N SER A 284 -16.55 21.01 3.28
CA SER A 284 -17.74 21.31 2.50
C SER A 284 -17.42 22.10 1.22
N MET A 285 -16.33 22.87 1.23
CA MET A 285 -15.85 23.62 0.06
C MET A 285 -15.16 22.74 -0.98
N TYR A 286 -14.67 21.57 -0.58
CA TYR A 286 -13.94 20.64 -1.43
C TYR A 286 -14.44 19.22 -1.16
N PRO A 287 -15.66 18.87 -1.61
CA PRO A 287 -16.21 17.53 -1.40
C PRO A 287 -15.41 16.46 -2.16
N ASP A 288 -15.65 15.18 -1.84
CA ASP A 288 -15.07 14.06 -2.58
C ASP A 288 -15.34 14.19 -4.08
N GLY A 289 -14.30 14.04 -4.88
CA GLY A 289 -14.36 14.19 -6.32
C GLY A 289 -14.29 15.62 -6.85
N SER A 290 -14.16 16.62 -5.97
CA SER A 290 -13.92 18.00 -6.39
C SER A 290 -12.49 18.21 -6.92
N ILE A 291 -12.30 19.31 -7.62
CA ILE A 291 -11.01 19.76 -8.14
C ILE A 291 -10.50 20.92 -7.28
N LEU A 292 -9.23 20.84 -6.88
CA LEU A 292 -8.50 21.85 -6.14
C LEU A 292 -7.36 22.41 -7.00
N ASP A 293 -7.52 23.66 -7.43
CA ASP A 293 -6.49 24.40 -8.16
C ASP A 293 -5.57 25.17 -7.20
N LEU A 294 -4.25 24.97 -7.33
CA LEU A 294 -3.23 25.58 -6.47
C LEU A 294 -2.04 26.10 -7.27
N GLY A 295 -2.06 27.40 -7.57
CA GLY A 295 -1.05 27.99 -8.43
C GLY A 295 -1.07 27.29 -9.79
N ASP A 296 0.03 26.63 -10.16
CA ASP A 296 0.16 25.89 -11.42
C ASP A 296 -0.31 24.44 -11.33
N GLU A 297 -0.52 23.90 -10.13
CA GLU A 297 -0.93 22.52 -9.89
C GLU A 297 -2.47 22.41 -9.82
N ARG A 298 -2.98 21.23 -10.18
CA ARG A 298 -4.40 20.88 -10.08
C ARG A 298 -4.52 19.49 -9.48
N TYR A 299 -5.41 19.35 -8.51
CA TYR A 299 -5.60 18.12 -7.76
C TYR A 299 -7.04 17.66 -7.77
N TYR A 300 -7.24 16.36 -7.98
CA TYR A 300 -8.46 15.67 -7.65
C TYR A 300 -8.49 15.34 -6.15
N VAL A 301 -9.54 15.79 -5.46
CA VAL A 301 -9.70 15.60 -4.02
C VAL A 301 -10.38 14.26 -3.73
N PHE A 302 -9.73 13.43 -2.92
CA PHE A 302 -10.28 12.15 -2.48
C PHE A 302 -10.34 12.07 -0.95
N HIS A 303 -11.55 11.94 -0.42
CA HIS A 303 -11.80 11.75 0.99
C HIS A 303 -11.58 10.29 1.37
N THR A 304 -10.83 10.08 2.44
CA THR A 304 -10.62 8.75 3.01
C THR A 304 -11.24 8.67 4.40
N LEU A 305 -11.54 7.44 4.83
CA LEU A 305 -11.87 7.17 6.21
C LEU A 305 -10.65 7.53 7.09
N SER A 306 -10.75 8.65 7.80
CA SER A 306 -9.72 9.10 8.74
C SER A 306 -9.85 8.33 10.05
N GLN A 307 -9.36 7.09 10.08
CA GLN A 307 -9.25 6.34 11.33
C GLN A 307 -8.12 6.89 12.19
N GLN A 308 -8.34 6.97 13.50
CA GLN A 308 -7.29 7.30 14.45
C GLN A 308 -6.22 6.21 14.43
N ASN A 309 -4.94 6.61 14.50
CA ASN A 309 -3.85 5.64 14.62
C ASN A 309 -4.06 4.79 15.88
N PRO A 310 -3.84 3.47 15.80
CA PRO A 310 -4.08 2.60 16.93
C PRO A 310 -3.19 2.99 18.11
N PRO A 311 -3.69 3.00 19.37
CA PRO A 311 -2.91 3.44 20.52
C PRO A 311 -1.77 2.47 20.90
N THR A 312 -1.84 1.23 20.40
CA THR A 312 -0.85 0.17 20.63
C THR A 312 -0.49 -0.52 19.33
N TYR A 313 0.62 -1.26 19.31
CA TYR A 313 0.97 -2.10 18.17
C TYR A 313 -0.15 -3.11 17.87
N GLN A 314 -0.39 -3.31 16.59
CA GLN A 314 -1.38 -4.24 16.07
C GLN A 314 -0.68 -5.47 15.50
N GLY A 315 -1.13 -6.64 15.91
CA GLY A 315 -0.52 -7.92 15.54
C GLY A 315 -1.07 -8.51 14.24
N TRP A 316 -0.23 -9.24 13.49
CA TRP A 316 -0.65 -10.13 12.40
C TRP A 316 0.22 -11.39 12.36
N ALA A 317 -0.32 -12.47 11.80
CA ALA A 317 0.45 -13.65 11.47
C ALA A 317 1.04 -13.49 10.06
N SER A 318 2.33 -13.75 9.89
CA SER A 318 2.98 -13.78 8.57
C SER A 318 2.84 -15.15 7.88
N THR A 319 3.00 -15.19 6.56
CA THR A 319 3.01 -16.47 5.83
C THR A 319 4.23 -17.34 6.16
N ALA A 320 5.26 -16.79 6.80
CA ALA A 320 6.39 -17.54 7.35
C ALA A 320 6.05 -18.29 8.66
N GLY A 321 4.87 -18.06 9.24
CA GLY A 321 4.47 -18.68 10.50
C GLY A 321 5.07 -18.00 11.73
N GLY A 322 5.48 -16.73 11.63
CA GLY A 322 5.78 -15.86 12.77
C GLY A 322 4.65 -14.86 13.03
N PHE A 323 4.52 -14.42 14.29
CA PHE A 323 3.64 -13.31 14.66
C PHE A 323 4.45 -12.01 14.71
N PHE A 324 3.94 -10.98 14.05
CA PHE A 324 4.55 -9.66 13.97
C PHE A 324 3.58 -8.62 14.49
N SER A 325 4.08 -7.54 15.06
CA SER A 325 3.27 -6.41 15.49
C SER A 325 3.76 -5.16 14.81
N GLY A 326 2.87 -4.22 14.50
CA GLY A 326 3.23 -2.94 13.91
C GLY A 326 2.08 -1.95 14.05
N GLN A 327 2.36 -0.67 13.90
CA GLN A 327 1.33 0.35 13.99
C GLN A 327 1.06 0.88 12.58
N PRO A 328 -0.14 0.65 11.99
CA PRO A 328 -0.47 1.21 10.69
C PRO A 328 -0.57 2.74 10.79
N TYR A 329 0.11 3.43 9.87
CA TYR A 329 -0.04 4.86 9.65
C TYR A 329 -0.50 5.07 8.21
N PHE A 330 -1.76 5.51 8.07
CA PHE A 330 -2.31 5.75 6.75
C PHE A 330 -1.75 7.04 6.12
N PHE A 331 -1.68 8.09 6.92
CA PHE A 331 -1.21 9.41 6.52
C PHE A 331 0.24 9.65 6.96
N ASP A 332 0.83 10.70 6.39
CA ASP A 332 2.19 11.14 6.65
C ASP A 332 2.40 11.70 8.07
N SER A 333 1.33 12.00 8.83
CA SER A 333 1.45 12.45 10.22
C SER A 333 0.27 11.98 11.08
N PRO A 334 0.51 11.65 12.36
CA PRO A 334 -0.55 11.49 13.36
C PRO A 334 -1.22 12.83 13.73
N LEU A 335 -0.54 13.95 13.57
CA LEU A 335 -1.04 15.27 13.98
C LEU A 335 -2.11 15.76 13.00
N LEU A 336 -3.20 16.30 13.52
CA LEU A 336 -4.26 16.92 12.73
C LEU A 336 -4.31 18.40 13.12
N LEU A 337 -3.50 19.22 12.46
CA LEU A 337 -3.45 20.65 12.75
C LEU A 337 -4.81 21.30 12.44
N GLY A 338 -5.40 21.98 13.42
CA GLY A 338 -6.58 22.82 13.23
C GLY A 338 -7.93 22.11 13.12
N GLY A 339 -8.01 20.80 13.40
CA GLY A 339 -9.28 20.06 13.47
C GLY A 339 -10.01 19.86 12.13
N GLY A 340 -9.28 19.92 11.01
CA GLY A 340 -9.83 19.70 9.67
C GLY A 340 -10.02 18.22 9.28
N GLN A 341 -10.44 17.95 8.05
CA GLN A 341 -10.57 16.60 7.49
C GLN A 341 -9.37 16.27 6.62
N ARG A 342 -8.78 15.07 6.80
CA ARG A 342 -7.71 14.59 5.93
C ARG A 342 -8.25 14.09 4.60
N VAL A 343 -7.53 14.40 3.55
CA VAL A 343 -7.80 13.95 2.18
C VAL A 343 -6.51 13.49 1.51
N LEU A 344 -6.65 12.70 0.46
CA LEU A 344 -5.62 12.46 -0.54
C LEU A 344 -5.87 13.39 -1.72
N LEU A 345 -4.80 13.90 -2.28
CA LEU A 345 -4.80 14.72 -3.48
C LEU A 345 -4.09 13.94 -4.57
N PHE A 346 -4.75 13.77 -5.70
CA PHE A 346 -4.16 13.16 -6.90
C PHE A 346 -3.96 14.25 -7.94
N GLU A 347 -2.72 14.45 -8.35
CA GLU A 347 -2.39 15.44 -9.37
C GLU A 347 -3.04 15.07 -10.70
N ILE A 348 -3.65 16.04 -11.36
CA ILE A 348 -4.27 15.89 -12.67
C ILE A 348 -3.84 17.04 -13.59
N GLU A 349 -3.87 16.80 -14.90
CA GLU A 349 -3.53 17.82 -15.88
C GLU A 349 -4.53 18.98 -15.84
N LYS A 350 -4.03 20.21 -16.04
CA LYS A 350 -4.89 21.35 -16.34
C LYS A 350 -5.30 21.28 -17.81
N GLU A 351 -6.61 21.35 -18.06
CA GLU A 351 -7.11 21.57 -19.42
C GLU A 351 -6.53 22.90 -19.95
N VAL A 352 -5.89 22.83 -21.12
CA VAL A 352 -5.26 23.98 -21.81
C VAL A 352 -6.25 24.67 -22.73
#